data_AF-C7PVS5-F1
#
_entry.id   AF-C7PVS5-F1
#
_cell.length_a   1.000
_cell.length_b   1.000
_cell.length_c   1.000
_cell.angle_alpha   90.00
_cell.angle_beta   90.00
_cell.angle_gamma   90.00
#
_symmetry.space_group_name_H-M   'P 1'
#
loop_
_entity.id
_entity.type
_entity.pdbx_description
1 polymer ?
#
loop_
_entity_poly.entity_id
_entity_poly.type
_entity_poly.pdbx_seq_one_letter_code
_entity_poly.pdbx_strand_id
1 'polypeptide(L)'
;MSTEYAKALGVRLRAIRSQQGLSLHGVEQKSQGRWKAVVVGSYERGDRAVTVQRLSELAEFYGVPVHELLPGTGAPASAHEQGGKLVLDLERLKALPVDQAGPLLRYVGSIQSQRGDWNGRVMTIRGEDLRTLGVIYEMAPSELVKMLTEWDVLNPAAARPYNDEEGDGEAGGFPGGFAEDDEA
;
A
#
# COMPACT_ATOMS: atom_id res chain seq x y z
N MET A 1 -9.46 -17.29 30.37
CA MET A 1 -8.97 -16.47 29.24
C MET A 1 -10.16 -15.75 28.65
N SER A 2 -10.08 -14.44 28.39
CA SER A 2 -11.25 -13.68 27.95
C SER A 2 -11.78 -14.24 26.63
N THR A 3 -13.08 -14.52 26.57
CA THR A 3 -13.78 -14.96 25.35
C THR A 3 -13.52 -14.01 24.17
N GLU A 4 -13.28 -12.74 24.47
CA GLU A 4 -12.88 -11.71 23.51
C GLU A 4 -11.51 -11.98 22.86
N TYR A 5 -10.51 -12.42 23.62
CA TYR A 5 -9.20 -12.78 23.07
C TYR A 5 -9.29 -13.99 22.14
N ALA A 6 -10.06 -15.01 22.53
CA ALA A 6 -10.30 -16.19 21.69
C ALA A 6 -11.01 -15.83 20.38
N LYS A 7 -12.00 -14.92 20.42
CA LYS A 7 -12.67 -14.39 19.23
C LYS A 7 -11.71 -13.61 18.34
N ALA A 8 -10.90 -12.71 18.90
CA ALA A 8 -9.92 -11.93 18.15
C ALA A 8 -8.88 -12.84 17.46
N LEU A 9 -8.44 -13.90 18.14
CA LEU A 9 -7.54 -14.90 17.58
C LEU A 9 -8.22 -15.66 16.43
N GLY A 10 -9.47 -16.08 16.63
CA GLY A 10 -10.26 -16.75 15.61
C GLY A 10 -10.44 -15.91 14.34
N VAL A 11 -10.65 -14.60 14.49
CA VAL A 11 -10.71 -13.66 13.37
C VAL A 11 -9.38 -13.61 12.60
N ARG A 12 -8.23 -13.57 13.29
CA ARG A 12 -6.90 -13.61 12.65
C ARG A 12 -6.68 -14.92 11.89
N LEU A 13 -7.02 -16.05 12.50
CA LEU A 13 -6.90 -17.37 11.87
C LEU A 13 -7.74 -17.44 10.57
N ARG A 14 -8.97 -16.91 10.60
CA ARG A 14 -9.84 -16.84 9.42
C ARG A 14 -9.23 -15.97 8.32
N ALA A 15 -8.67 -14.82 8.69
CA ALA A 15 -8.09 -13.88 7.73
C ALA A 15 -6.94 -14.54 6.93
N ILE A 16 -6.01 -15.21 7.62
CA ILE A 16 -4.90 -15.93 6.99
C ILE A 16 -5.39 -17.06 6.08
N ARG A 17 -6.38 -17.85 6.53
CA ARG A 17 -6.98 -18.90 5.71
C ARG A 17 -7.61 -18.32 4.43
N SER A 18 -8.40 -17.26 4.56
CA SER A 18 -9.11 -16.62 3.44
C SER A 18 -8.13 -15.96 2.46
N GLN A 19 -7.05 -15.34 2.94
CA GLN A 19 -6.01 -14.75 2.10
C GLN A 19 -5.34 -15.80 1.20
N GLN A 20 -5.19 -17.03 1.70
CA GLN A 20 -4.67 -18.16 0.91
C GLN A 20 -5.73 -18.81 0.00
N GLY A 21 -6.96 -18.26 -0.06
CA GLY A 21 -8.05 -18.81 -0.88
C GLY A 21 -8.57 -20.16 -0.40
N LEU A 22 -8.24 -20.58 0.82
CA LEU A 22 -8.65 -21.89 1.34
C LEU A 22 -10.04 -21.81 1.97
N SER A 23 -10.96 -22.69 1.60
CA SER A 23 -12.18 -22.92 2.38
C SER A 23 -11.89 -23.79 3.61
N LEU A 24 -12.79 -23.87 4.60
CA LEU A 24 -12.62 -24.79 5.73
C LEU A 24 -12.49 -26.25 5.26
N HIS A 25 -13.24 -26.63 4.23
CA HIS A 25 -13.12 -27.94 3.62
C HIS A 25 -11.79 -28.09 2.85
N GLY A 26 -11.34 -27.03 2.18
CA GLY A 26 -10.04 -26.98 1.52
C GLY A 26 -8.87 -27.15 2.50
N VAL A 27 -8.97 -26.61 3.72
CA VAL A 27 -8.00 -26.86 4.80
C VAL A 27 -7.97 -28.32 5.19
N GLU A 28 -9.12 -28.97 5.32
CA GLU A 28 -9.19 -30.40 5.65
C GLU A 28 -8.57 -31.26 4.55
N GLN A 29 -8.87 -30.97 3.28
CA GLN A 29 -8.27 -31.69 2.15
C GLN A 29 -6.76 -31.48 2.06
N LYS A 30 -6.30 -30.22 2.10
CA LYS A 30 -4.87 -29.86 2.02
C LYS A 30 -4.05 -30.45 3.17
N SER A 31 -4.66 -30.58 4.35
CA SER A 31 -4.03 -31.18 5.53
C SER A 31 -4.20 -32.70 5.63
N GLN A 32 -4.78 -33.35 4.61
CA GLN A 32 -5.08 -34.79 4.60
C GLN A 32 -5.87 -35.25 5.85
N GLY A 33 -6.82 -34.43 6.30
CA GLY A 33 -7.68 -34.73 7.44
C GLY A 33 -7.07 -34.42 8.81
N ARG A 34 -5.81 -33.96 8.90
CA ARG A 34 -5.19 -33.50 10.15
C ARG A 34 -5.97 -32.34 10.77
N TRP A 35 -6.40 -31.39 9.93
CA TRP A 35 -7.21 -30.25 10.34
C TRP A 35 -8.67 -30.43 9.90
N LYS A 36 -9.50 -30.96 10.80
CA LYS A 36 -10.94 -31.09 10.54
C LYS A 36 -11.60 -29.74 10.36
N ALA A 37 -12.41 -29.58 9.30
CA ALA A 37 -13.08 -28.32 8.97
C ALA A 37 -13.90 -27.78 10.14
N VAL A 38 -14.62 -28.66 10.84
CA VAL A 38 -15.43 -28.31 12.03
C VAL A 38 -14.57 -27.75 13.15
N VAL A 39 -13.40 -28.35 13.40
CA VAL A 39 -12.50 -27.94 14.49
C VAL A 39 -11.89 -26.58 14.20
N VAL A 40 -11.38 -26.37 12.99
CA VAL A 40 -10.84 -25.06 12.56
C VAL A 40 -11.95 -24.00 12.61
N GLY A 41 -13.17 -24.33 12.17
CA GLY A 41 -14.31 -23.42 12.23
C GLY A 41 -14.66 -22.99 13.66
N SER A 42 -14.59 -23.90 14.63
CA SER A 42 -14.79 -23.55 16.05
C SER A 42 -13.69 -22.65 16.62
N TYR A 43 -12.44 -22.81 16.17
CA TYR A 43 -11.36 -21.86 16.53
C TYR A 43 -11.61 -20.48 15.91
N GLU A 44 -12.00 -20.42 14.64
CA GLU A 44 -12.25 -19.15 13.94
C GLU A 44 -13.41 -18.34 14.52
N ARG A 45 -14.40 -19.00 15.11
CA ARG A 45 -15.53 -18.32 15.79
C ARG A 45 -15.22 -17.99 17.25
N GLY A 46 -14.15 -18.54 17.81
CA GLY A 46 -13.84 -18.43 19.23
C GLY A 46 -14.73 -19.30 20.13
N ASP A 47 -15.48 -20.24 19.55
CA ASP A 47 -16.33 -21.19 20.31
C ASP A 47 -15.48 -22.19 21.10
N ARG A 48 -14.25 -22.45 20.62
CA ARG A 48 -13.30 -23.36 21.24
C ARG A 48 -11.96 -22.67 21.44
N ALA A 49 -11.40 -22.81 22.64
CA ALA A 49 -10.03 -22.37 22.91
C ALA A 49 -9.02 -23.21 22.10
N VAL A 50 -8.01 -22.55 21.55
CA VAL A 50 -6.87 -23.17 20.89
C VAL A 50 -5.70 -23.23 21.87
N THR A 51 -5.01 -24.38 21.94
CA THR A 51 -3.79 -24.49 22.74
C THR A 51 -2.62 -23.87 22.00
N VAL A 52 -1.57 -23.45 22.72
CA VAL A 52 -0.35 -22.87 22.11
C VAL A 52 0.27 -23.85 21.10
N GLN A 53 0.33 -25.14 21.44
CA GLN A 53 0.83 -26.17 20.53
C GLN A 53 0.02 -26.22 19.23
N ARG A 54 -1.32 -26.25 19.31
CA ARG A 54 -2.18 -26.28 18.12
C ARG A 54 -2.06 -25.01 17.29
N LEU A 55 -1.87 -23.86 17.94
CA LEU A 55 -1.61 -22.60 17.27
C LEU A 55 -0.30 -22.64 16.47
N SER A 56 0.77 -23.18 17.06
CA SER A 56 2.06 -23.37 16.38
C SER A 56 1.93 -24.29 15.15
N GLU A 57 1.25 -25.42 15.31
CA GLU A 57 1.02 -26.36 14.19
C GLU A 57 0.16 -25.72 13.07
N LEU A 58 -0.80 -24.85 13.42
CA LEU A 58 -1.57 -24.09 12.44
C LEU A 58 -0.70 -23.05 11.72
N ALA A 59 0.18 -22.37 12.45
CA ALA A 59 1.12 -21.40 11.89
C ALA A 59 2.04 -22.07 10.85
N GLU A 60 2.61 -23.23 11.20
CA GLU A 60 3.41 -24.05 10.30
C GLU A 60 2.60 -24.51 9.07
N PHE A 61 1.37 -24.98 9.26
CA PHE A 61 0.49 -25.41 8.16
C PHE A 61 0.18 -24.28 7.18
N TYR A 62 -0.03 -23.06 7.68
CA TYR A 62 -0.26 -21.88 6.86
C TYR A 62 1.03 -21.21 6.38
N GLY A 63 2.20 -21.62 6.86
CA GLY A 63 3.50 -21.03 6.50
C GLY A 63 3.68 -19.60 7.01
N VAL A 64 3.08 -19.25 8.16
CA VAL A 64 3.17 -17.92 8.79
C VAL A 64 3.84 -18.02 10.17
N PRO A 65 4.53 -16.96 10.64
CA PRO A 65 5.01 -16.91 12.03
C PRO A 65 3.86 -16.99 13.05
N VAL A 66 4.08 -17.66 14.19
CA VAL A 66 3.02 -17.85 15.21
C VAL A 66 2.47 -16.53 15.78
N HIS A 67 3.29 -15.48 15.84
CA HIS A 67 2.86 -14.17 16.32
C HIS A 67 1.83 -13.50 15.39
N GLU A 68 1.75 -13.91 14.12
CA GLU A 68 0.73 -13.43 13.17
C GLU A 68 -0.67 -13.94 13.51
N LEU A 69 -0.76 -15.06 14.23
CA LEU A 69 -2.03 -15.62 14.68
C LEU A 69 -2.51 -15.00 16.00
N LEU A 70 -1.66 -14.28 16.72
CA LEU A 70 -1.96 -13.76 18.04
C LEU A 70 -2.65 -12.38 17.97
N PRO A 71 -3.70 -12.14 18.78
CA PRO A 71 -4.28 -10.82 18.94
C PRO A 71 -3.26 -9.79 19.46
N GLY A 72 -3.23 -8.61 18.84
CA GLY A 72 -2.42 -7.47 19.30
C GLY A 72 -0.91 -7.55 19.04
N THR A 73 -0.39 -8.69 18.56
CA THR A 73 1.02 -8.86 18.17
C THR A 73 1.26 -8.55 16.70
N GLY A 74 0.20 -8.55 15.90
CA GLY A 74 0.17 -7.80 14.66
C GLY A 74 0.02 -6.31 14.97
N ALA A 75 1.14 -5.56 14.98
CA ALA A 75 1.11 -4.32 14.18
C ALA A 75 0.51 -4.73 12.83
N PRO A 76 -0.57 -4.09 12.38
CA PRO A 76 -1.60 -4.69 11.55
C PRO A 76 -0.98 -5.57 10.47
N ALA A 77 -0.99 -6.89 10.66
CA ALA A 77 -0.49 -7.85 9.69
C ALA A 77 -1.52 -8.10 8.58
N SER A 78 -2.05 -6.98 8.13
CA SER A 78 -2.45 -6.73 6.78
C SER A 78 -1.63 -5.53 6.27
N ALA A 79 -0.40 -5.30 6.71
CA ALA A 79 0.49 -4.25 6.19
C ALA A 79 1.42 -4.76 5.07
N HIS A 80 1.41 -6.08 4.79
CA HIS A 80 1.89 -6.57 3.50
C HIS A 80 0.89 -6.30 2.36
N GLU A 81 -0.38 -5.98 2.68
CA GLU A 81 -1.40 -5.63 1.68
C GLU A 81 -2.12 -4.29 1.91
N GLN A 82 -1.98 -3.64 3.07
CA GLN A 82 -2.23 -2.21 3.24
C GLN A 82 -0.96 -1.41 2.91
N GLY A 83 -0.30 -1.81 1.83
CA GLY A 83 0.44 -0.87 1.00
C GLY A 83 -0.55 0.14 0.45
N GLY A 84 -1.06 1.02 1.32
CA GLY A 84 -1.71 2.24 0.89
C GLY A 84 -0.76 2.87 -0.11
N LYS A 85 -1.20 2.95 -1.36
CA LYS A 85 -0.48 3.67 -2.39
C LYS A 85 -0.37 5.10 -1.88
N LEU A 86 0.82 5.48 -1.43
CA LEU A 86 1.09 6.84 -1.01
C LEU A 86 1.46 7.62 -2.25
N VAL A 87 0.73 8.70 -2.49
CA VAL A 87 0.98 9.57 -3.63
C VAL A 87 1.80 10.73 -3.11
N LEU A 88 3.05 10.78 -3.55
CA LEU A 88 3.97 11.87 -3.28
C LEU A 88 3.76 12.96 -4.31
N ASP A 89 3.63 14.20 -3.84
CA ASP A 89 3.75 15.40 -4.65
C ASP A 89 5.24 15.75 -4.82
N LEU A 90 5.74 15.61 -6.05
CA LEU A 90 7.15 15.83 -6.35
C LEU A 90 7.51 17.31 -6.45
N GLU A 91 6.53 18.19 -6.70
CA GLU A 91 6.76 19.63 -6.73
C GLU A 91 6.95 20.16 -5.31
N ARG A 92 6.07 19.74 -4.38
CA ARG A 92 6.22 20.01 -2.94
C ARG A 92 7.52 19.44 -2.40
N LEU A 93 7.86 18.20 -2.77
CA LEU A 93 9.09 17.56 -2.33
C LEU A 93 10.34 18.32 -2.79
N LYS A 94 10.37 18.85 -4.02
CA LYS A 94 11.50 19.63 -4.56
C LYS A 94 11.63 21.01 -3.90
N ALA A 95 10.55 21.55 -3.35
CA ALA A 95 10.55 22.83 -2.64
C ALA A 95 11.09 22.74 -1.20
N LEU A 96 11.27 21.53 -0.66
CA LEU A 96 11.79 21.34 0.69
C LEU A 96 13.31 21.56 0.79
N PRO A 97 13.81 21.96 1.97
CA PRO A 97 15.24 22.06 2.23
C PRO A 97 15.96 20.70 2.02
N VAL A 98 17.11 20.74 1.34
CA VAL A 98 17.86 19.52 0.95
C VAL A 98 18.42 18.75 2.16
N ASP A 99 18.70 19.45 3.26
CA ASP A 99 19.10 18.87 4.54
C ASP A 99 18.00 18.00 5.17
N GLN A 100 16.73 18.30 4.89
CA GLN A 100 15.58 17.54 5.40
C GLN A 100 15.10 16.46 4.41
N ALA A 101 14.96 16.82 3.14
CA ALA A 101 14.39 15.95 2.11
C ALA A 101 15.42 15.20 1.26
N GLY A 102 16.71 15.42 1.47
CA GLY A 102 17.80 14.91 0.62
C GLY A 102 17.76 13.39 0.39
N PRO A 103 17.64 12.55 1.43
CA PRO A 103 17.53 11.11 1.24
C PRO A 103 16.28 10.70 0.45
N LEU A 104 15.13 11.32 0.73
CA LEU A 104 13.88 11.08 0.00
C LEU A 104 13.98 11.49 -1.48
N LEU A 105 14.56 12.65 -1.78
CA LEU A 105 14.79 13.13 -3.14
C LEU A 105 15.66 12.16 -3.96
N ARG A 106 16.77 11.66 -3.37
CA ARG A 106 17.62 10.66 -4.03
C ARG A 106 16.89 9.36 -4.28
N TYR A 107 16.11 8.91 -3.31
CA TYR A 107 15.34 7.68 -3.42
C TYR A 107 14.27 7.77 -4.51
N VAL A 108 13.48 8.85 -4.52
CA VAL A 108 12.50 9.15 -5.58
C VAL A 108 13.17 9.22 -6.95
N GLY A 109 14.30 9.92 -7.07
CA GLY A 109 15.05 10.01 -8.34
C GLY A 109 15.52 8.63 -8.85
N SER A 110 15.91 7.72 -7.96
CA SER A 110 16.26 6.34 -8.33
C SER A 110 15.07 5.57 -8.90
N ILE A 111 13.88 5.76 -8.32
CA ILE A 111 12.63 5.15 -8.80
C ILE A 111 12.22 5.75 -10.15
N GLN A 112 12.30 7.07 -10.34
CA GLN A 112 12.03 7.73 -11.62
C GLN A 112 12.93 7.19 -12.73
N SER A 113 14.23 7.06 -12.45
CA SER A 113 15.22 6.54 -13.38
C SER A 113 14.89 5.11 -13.83
N GLN A 114 14.50 4.25 -12.89
CA GLN A 114 14.13 2.86 -13.19
C GLN A 114 12.83 2.76 -14.01
N ARG A 115 11.88 3.68 -13.76
CA ARG A 115 10.58 3.71 -14.45
C ARG A 115 10.63 4.43 -15.80
N GLY A 116 11.69 5.20 -16.07
CA GLY A 116 11.72 6.16 -17.19
C GLY A 116 10.73 7.31 -17.01
N ASP A 117 10.25 7.55 -15.79
CA ASP A 117 9.19 8.51 -15.46
C ASP A 117 9.80 9.79 -14.88
N TRP A 118 10.27 10.66 -15.77
CA TRP A 118 10.94 11.92 -15.43
C TRP A 118 9.99 13.12 -15.35
N ASN A 119 8.78 13.00 -15.92
CA ASN A 119 7.83 14.10 -16.07
C ASN A 119 6.69 14.05 -15.04
N GLY A 120 6.62 13.03 -14.19
CA GLY A 120 5.62 12.95 -13.14
C GLY A 120 5.71 14.14 -12.17
N ARG A 121 4.61 14.89 -12.01
CA ARG A 121 4.41 15.82 -10.87
C ARG A 121 4.10 15.06 -9.59
N VAL A 122 3.62 13.82 -9.73
CA VAL A 122 3.35 12.93 -8.61
C VAL A 122 3.99 11.58 -8.81
N MET A 123 4.31 10.91 -7.70
CA MET A 123 4.76 9.53 -7.71
C MET A 123 4.00 8.70 -6.69
N THR A 124 3.45 7.57 -7.14
CA THR A 124 2.97 6.56 -6.21
C THR A 124 4.12 5.69 -5.70
N ILE A 125 4.26 5.61 -4.37
CA ILE A 125 5.15 4.69 -3.66
C ILE A 125 4.35 3.60 -2.93
N ARG A 126 5.00 2.44 -2.75
CA ARG A 126 4.44 1.26 -2.07
C ARG A 126 4.80 1.29 -0.58
N GLY A 127 4.12 0.46 0.20
CA GLY A 127 4.44 0.31 1.64
C GLY A 127 5.83 -0.28 1.91
N GLU A 128 6.44 -0.96 0.94
CA GLU A 128 7.83 -1.42 1.03
C GLU A 128 8.83 -0.26 0.96
N ASP A 129 8.60 0.67 0.04
CA ASP A 129 9.39 1.89 -0.10
C ASP A 129 9.38 2.71 1.20
N LEU A 130 8.24 2.77 1.88
CA LEU A 130 8.10 3.43 3.18
C LEU A 130 8.95 2.76 4.27
N ARG A 131 9.09 1.43 4.25
CA ARG A 131 9.98 0.71 5.19
C ARG A 131 11.44 1.02 4.91
N THR A 132 11.84 1.01 3.64
CA THR A 132 13.21 1.37 3.23
C THR A 132 13.54 2.81 3.64
N LEU A 133 12.63 3.76 3.40
CA LEU A 133 12.79 5.14 3.83
C LEU A 133 12.80 5.27 5.36
N GLY A 134 12.00 4.48 6.08
CA GLY A 134 12.03 4.45 7.54
C GLY A 134 13.40 4.08 8.10
N VAL A 135 14.11 3.15 7.47
CA VAL A 135 15.51 2.82 7.84
C VAL A 135 16.45 4.01 7.59
N ILE A 136 16.28 4.71 6.46
CA ILE A 136 17.13 5.85 6.09
C ILE A 136 16.93 7.05 7.02
N TYR A 137 15.68 7.29 7.45
CA TYR A 137 15.31 8.37 8.36
C TYR A 137 15.40 7.96 9.84
N GLU A 138 15.76 6.71 10.15
CA GLU A 138 15.76 6.15 11.51
C GLU A 138 14.41 6.30 12.24
N MET A 139 13.31 6.15 11.50
CA MET A 139 11.93 6.35 11.98
C MET A 139 11.05 5.14 11.73
N ALA A 140 10.06 4.93 12.59
CA ALA A 140 9.02 3.95 12.29
C ALA A 140 8.18 4.42 11.08
N PRO A 141 7.61 3.50 10.26
CA PRO A 141 6.82 3.87 9.09
C PRO A 141 5.66 4.84 9.39
N SER A 142 5.01 4.70 10.55
CA SER A 142 3.93 5.58 10.99
C SER A 142 4.40 7.01 11.30
N GLU A 143 5.63 7.17 11.80
CA GLU A 143 6.21 8.49 12.11
C GLU A 143 6.65 9.18 10.81
N LEU A 144 7.24 8.41 9.89
CA LEU A 144 7.57 8.89 8.56
C LEU A 144 6.34 9.39 7.80
N VAL A 145 5.21 8.67 7.86
CA VAL A 145 3.95 9.14 7.24
C VAL A 145 3.48 10.47 7.83
N LYS A 146 3.58 10.65 9.16
CA LYS A 146 3.23 11.93 9.82
C LYS A 146 4.12 13.06 9.32
N MET A 147 5.43 12.86 9.31
CA MET A 147 6.40 13.85 8.81
C MET A 147 6.11 14.23 7.35
N LEU A 148 5.87 13.25 6.47
CA LEU A 148 5.55 13.53 5.05
C LEU A 148 4.20 14.24 4.87
N THR A 149 3.26 14.04 5.80
CA THR A 149 1.99 14.76 5.84
C THR A 149 2.20 16.21 6.30
N GLU A 150 3.01 16.41 7.35
CA GLU A 150 3.37 17.74 7.86
C GLU A 150 4.10 18.59 6.82
N TRP A 151 4.88 17.95 5.94
CA TRP A 151 5.53 18.61 4.81
C TRP A 151 4.61 18.86 3.60
N ASP A 152 3.33 18.50 3.68
CA ASP A 152 2.37 18.58 2.56
C ASP A 152 2.82 17.79 1.31
N VAL A 153 3.66 16.77 1.49
CA VAL A 153 4.19 15.93 0.40
C VAL A 153 3.25 14.75 0.09
N LEU A 154 2.48 14.29 1.08
CA LEU A 154 1.46 13.25 0.85
C LEU A 154 0.15 13.88 0.38
N ASN A 155 -0.17 13.72 -0.90
CA ASN A 155 -1.39 14.31 -1.47
C ASN A 155 -2.20 13.29 -2.28
N PRO A 156 -3.35 12.80 -1.76
CA PRO A 156 -4.24 11.92 -2.52
C PRO A 156 -4.97 12.64 -3.67
N ALA A 157 -5.11 13.97 -3.62
CA ALA A 157 -5.73 14.75 -4.69
C ALA A 157 -4.79 15.01 -5.88
N ALA A 158 -3.46 14.94 -5.66
CA ALA A 158 -2.47 15.10 -6.71
C ALA A 158 -2.43 13.88 -7.68
N ALA A 159 -3.08 12.77 -7.33
CA ALA A 159 -3.32 11.65 -8.24
C ALA A 159 -4.37 11.95 -9.34
N ARG A 160 -5.03 13.12 -9.30
CA ARG A 160 -5.90 13.54 -10.41
C ARG A 160 -5.03 13.82 -11.63
N PRO A 161 -5.32 13.19 -12.80
CA PRO A 161 -4.69 13.59 -14.03
C PRO A 161 -4.97 15.08 -14.27
N TYR A 162 -3.93 15.82 -14.67
CA TYR A 162 -4.06 17.18 -15.16
C TYR A 162 -5.00 17.15 -16.36
N ASN A 163 -6.20 17.72 -16.24
CA ASN A 163 -7.01 18.01 -17.43
C ASN A 163 -6.35 19.20 -18.12
N ASP A 164 -5.86 18.99 -19.33
CA ASP A 164 -5.35 20.01 -20.24
C ASP A 164 -6.50 20.92 -20.74
N GLU A 165 -7.14 21.68 -19.86
CA GLU A 165 -8.11 22.72 -20.23
C GLU A 165 -7.64 24.09 -19.72
N GLU A 166 -6.53 24.57 -20.28
CA GLU A 166 -6.25 26.01 -20.42
C GLU A 166 -5.09 26.18 -21.40
N GLY A 167 -5.45 26.51 -22.65
CA GLY A 167 -4.52 26.70 -23.76
C GLY A 167 -5.19 27.45 -24.91
N ASP A 168 -5.40 28.74 -24.69
CA ASP A 168 -5.31 29.83 -25.67
C ASP A 168 -5.89 29.58 -27.07
N GLY A 169 -7.18 29.85 -27.20
CA GLY A 169 -7.83 30.18 -28.47
C GLY A 169 -7.66 31.66 -28.83
N GLU A 170 -6.46 32.22 -28.79
CA GLU A 170 -6.17 33.49 -29.49
C GLU A 170 -5.87 33.15 -30.95
N ALA A 171 -6.93 33.11 -31.77
CA ALA A 171 -6.80 33.16 -33.21
C ALA A 171 -6.31 34.55 -33.63
N GLY A 172 -4.98 34.73 -33.62
CA GLY A 172 -4.32 35.83 -34.31
C GLY A 172 -4.63 35.77 -35.80
N GLY A 173 -5.53 36.65 -36.25
CA GLY A 173 -5.75 36.91 -37.66
C GLY A 173 -4.49 37.53 -38.27
N PHE A 174 -3.74 36.75 -39.04
CA PHE A 174 -2.74 37.28 -39.96
C PHE A 174 -3.44 37.82 -41.22
N PRO A 175 -3.19 39.09 -41.62
CA PRO A 175 -3.63 39.62 -42.91
C PRO A 175 -2.56 39.32 -43.97
N GLY A 176 -2.93 38.78 -45.12
CA GLY A 176 -1.99 38.59 -46.21
C GLY A 176 -2.48 37.72 -47.35
N GLY A 177 -3.30 38.29 -48.23
CA GLY A 177 -3.64 37.70 -49.52
C GLY A 177 -3.89 38.82 -50.53
N PHE A 178 -2.81 39.33 -51.12
CA PHE A 178 -2.86 40.18 -52.31
C PHE A 178 -2.72 39.30 -53.56
N ALA A 179 -3.47 39.71 -54.58
CA ALA A 179 -3.32 39.43 -56.01
C ALA A 179 -3.85 38.08 -56.52
N GLU A 180 -5.07 38.11 -57.04
CA GLU A 180 -5.36 37.52 -58.35
C GLU A 180 -5.83 38.65 -59.27
N ASP A 181 -5.07 38.85 -60.34
CA ASP A 181 -5.42 39.65 -61.50
C ASP A 181 -6.43 38.89 -62.38
N ASP A 182 -7.24 39.70 -63.06
CA ASP A 182 -7.77 39.56 -64.43
C ASP A 182 -9.21 39.09 -64.75
N GLU A 183 -9.77 39.89 -65.67
CA GLU A 183 -10.88 39.70 -66.63
C GLU A 183 -12.35 39.56 -66.17
N ALA A 184 -13.11 40.66 -66.27
CA ALA A 184 -14.06 40.93 -67.38
C ALA A 184 -14.70 42.32 -67.28
#